data_AF-A0A0W8FEY7-F1
#
_entry.id   AF-A0A0W8FEY7-F1
#
_cell.length_a   1.000
_cell.length_b   1.000
_cell.length_c   1.000
_cell.angle_alpha   90.00
_cell.angle_beta   90.00
_cell.angle_gamma   90.00
#
_symmetry.space_group_name_H-M   'P 1'
#
loop_
_entity.id
_entity.type
_entity.pdbx_description
1 polymer ?
#
loop_
_entity_poly.entity_id
_entity_poly.type
_entity_poly.pdbx_seq_one_letter_code
_entity_poly.pdbx_strand_id
1 'polypeptide(L)' 'MSIHHNTFECLGPWHANPIRIRGIPRDHCYINNNWFYYTEYPPVWQINSYGRITMESNLIGPPPNEVYRASGPIRQI' A
#
# COMPACT_ATOMS: atom_id res chain seq x y z
N MET A 1 1.36 -16.09 -5.42
CA MET A 1 0.82 -14.84 -6.02
C MET A 1 1.57 -13.66 -5.39
N SER A 2 1.82 -12.59 -6.15
CA SER A 2 2.50 -11.40 -5.61
C SER A 2 1.79 -10.11 -6.00
N ILE A 3 1.80 -9.14 -5.10
CA ILE A 3 1.38 -7.76 -5.33
C ILE A 3 2.58 -6.90 -4.95
N HIS A 4 3.27 -6.31 -5.92
CA HIS A 4 4.48 -5.55 -5.65
C HIS A 4 4.72 -4.38 -6.61
N HIS A 5 5.49 -3.39 -6.16
CA HIS A 5 5.86 -2.21 -6.94
C HIS A 5 4.64 -1.40 -7.44
N ASN A 6 3.55 -1.38 -6.65
CA ASN A 6 2.37 -0.57 -6.94
C ASN A 6 2.27 0.61 -5.97
N THR A 7 1.63 1.69 -6.42
CA THR A 7 1.17 2.79 -5.57
C THR A 7 -0.34 2.70 -5.41
N PHE A 8 -0.80 2.69 -4.16
CA PHE A 8 -2.22 2.77 -3.82
C PHE A 8 -2.45 4.09 -3.12
N GLU A 9 -3.22 4.97 -3.77
CA GLU A 9 -3.43 6.34 -3.33
C GLU A 9 -4.84 6.51 -2.78
N CYS A 10 -4.97 7.15 -1.61
CA CYS A 10 -6.24 7.58 -1.06
C CYS A 10 -6.18 9.05 -0.64
N LEU A 11 -6.86 9.88 -1.42
CA LEU A 11 -7.00 11.32 -1.21
C LEU A 11 -8.38 11.73 -0.69
N GLY A 12 -9.29 10.75 -0.52
CA GLY A 12 -10.69 10.94 -0.13
C GLY A 12 -10.92 10.81 1.38
N PRO A 13 -12.16 11.07 1.85
CA PRO A 13 -12.46 11.44 3.23
C PRO A 13 -12.00 10.41 4.25
N TRP A 14 -11.74 10.87 5.48
CA TRP A 14 -11.34 10.18 6.74
C TRP A 14 -11.77 8.72 7.00
N HIS A 15 -12.71 8.15 6.23
CA HIS A 15 -13.20 6.76 6.34
C HIS A 15 -12.96 5.88 5.10
N ALA A 16 -12.26 6.40 4.08
CA ALA A 16 -11.88 5.63 2.92
C ALA A 16 -10.69 4.72 3.28
N ASN A 17 -10.94 3.42 3.42
CA ASN A 17 -9.86 2.43 3.44
C ASN A 17 -9.45 2.17 1.97
N PRO A 18 -8.27 2.59 1.50
CA PRO A 18 -7.81 2.32 0.14
C PRO A 18 -7.70 0.82 -0.11
N ILE A 19 -7.36 0.05 0.93
CA ILE A 19 -7.12 -1.38 0.81
C ILE A 19 -7.74 -2.11 1.99
N ARG A 20 -8.51 -3.15 1.66
CA ARG A 20 -8.97 -4.15 2.62
C ARG A 20 -8.56 -5.52 2.08
N ILE A 21 -7.63 -6.18 2.76
CA ILE A 21 -7.26 -7.56 2.44
C ILE A 21 -8.30 -8.47 3.11
N ARG A 22 -9.09 -9.18 2.29
CA ARG A 22 -10.19 -10.05 2.73
C ARG A 22 -10.02 -11.45 2.13
N GLY A 23 -10.34 -12.47 2.93
CA GLY A 23 -10.23 -13.87 2.54
C GLY A 23 -8.83 -14.44 2.79
N ILE A 24 -8.74 -15.77 2.84
CA ILE A 24 -7.48 -16.49 2.95
C ILE A 24 -7.11 -16.98 1.55
N PRO A 25 -6.00 -16.52 0.97
CA PRO A 25 -5.51 -17.02 -0.32
C PRO A 25 -5.41 -18.55 -0.32
N ARG A 26 -5.84 -19.19 -1.41
CA ARG A 26 -5.64 -20.64 -1.59
C ARG A 26 -4.14 -20.97 -1.55
N ASP A 27 -3.34 -20.20 -2.28
CA ASP A 27 -1.88 -20.29 -2.29
C ASP A 27 -1.26 -19.06 -1.61
N HIS A 28 0.00 -19.13 -1.19
CA HIS A 28 0.66 -18.02 -0.48
C HIS A 28 0.67 -16.72 -1.31
N CYS A 29 0.32 -15.61 -0.67
CA CYS A 29 0.32 -14.26 -1.25
C CYS A 29 1.40 -13.40 -0.61
N TYR A 30 2.27 -12.82 -1.44
CA TYR A 30 3.30 -11.88 -1.01
C TYR A 30 2.90 -10.47 -1.41
N ILE A 31 2.86 -9.56 -0.43
CA ILE A 31 2.57 -8.13 -0.66
C ILE A 31 3.81 -7.35 -0.23
N ASN A 32 4.63 -6.93 -1.19
CA ASN A 32 5.91 -6.30 -0.90
C ASN A 32 6.24 -5.12 -1.82
N ASN A 33 7.10 -4.21 -1.35
CA ASN A 33 7.58 -3.08 -2.17
C ASN A 33 6.46 -2.22 -2.78
N ASN A 34 5.29 -2.14 -2.13
CA ASN A 34 4.23 -1.23 -2.53
C ASN A 34 4.30 0.06 -1.71
N TRP A 35 3.69 1.12 -2.21
CA TRP A 35 3.47 2.36 -1.47
C TRP A 35 1.98 2.57 -1.23
N PHE A 36 1.57 2.56 0.03
CA PHE A 36 0.22 2.89 0.49
C PHE A 36 0.18 4.35 0.93
N TYR A 37 -0.17 5.25 0.02
CA TYR A 37 -0.23 6.69 0.30
C TYR A 37 -1.62 7.11 0.80
N TYR A 38 -1.65 7.81 1.94
CA TYR A 38 -2.87 8.35 2.54
C TYR A 38 -2.54 9.62 3.33
N THR A 39 -3.44 10.60 3.32
CA THR A 39 -3.22 11.92 3.94
C THR A 39 -3.89 12.07 5.30
N GLU A 40 -4.91 11.25 5.61
CA GLU A 40 -5.76 11.47 6.80
C GLU A 40 -5.70 10.34 7.86
N TYR A 41 -5.46 9.05 7.51
CA TYR A 41 -5.28 7.98 8.50
C TYR A 41 -4.64 6.68 7.92
N PRO A 42 -3.79 5.93 8.67
CA PRO A 42 -3.26 4.62 8.26
C PRO A 42 -4.35 3.56 8.09
N PRO A 43 -4.55 2.97 6.89
CA PRO A 43 -5.74 2.18 6.64
C PRO A 43 -5.49 0.69 6.38
N VAL A 44 -4.25 0.21 6.46
CA VAL A 44 -3.94 -1.19 6.12
C VAL A 44 -4.37 -2.09 7.27
N TRP A 45 -5.60 -2.60 7.19
CA TRP A 45 -6.09 -3.65 8.08
C TRP A 45 -6.30 -4.95 7.29
N GLN A 46 -5.60 -6.01 7.72
CA GLN A 46 -6.10 -7.38 7.54
C GLN A 46 -7.34 -7.50 8.43
N ILE A 47 -8.52 -7.60 7.85
CA ILE A 47 -9.75 -7.81 8.62
C ILE A 47 -10.23 -9.22 8.30
N ASN A 48 -10.32 -10.06 9.33
CA ASN A 48 -10.93 -11.40 9.30
C ASN A 48 -10.24 -12.46 8.43
N SER A 49 -8.91 -12.42 8.27
CA SER A 49 -8.18 -13.48 7.53
C SER A 49 -6.76 -13.63 8.05
N TYR A 50 -6.54 -14.66 8.87
CA TYR A 50 -5.21 -15.04 9.38
C TYR A 50 -4.66 -16.20 8.54
N GLY A 51 -3.52 -16.01 7.87
CA GLY A 51 -2.79 -17.07 7.19
C GLY A 51 -2.49 -16.83 5.69
N ARG A 52 -1.40 -17.45 5.20
CA ARG A 52 -0.95 -17.48 3.79
C ARG A 52 -0.71 -16.10 3.16
N ILE A 53 -0.41 -15.10 3.97
CA ILE A 53 -0.06 -13.74 3.54
C ILE A 53 1.25 -13.36 4.22
N THR A 54 2.21 -12.87 3.43
CA THR A 54 3.43 -12.22 3.92
C THR A 54 3.45 -10.77 3.43
N MET A 55 3.68 -9.82 4.34
CA MET A 55 3.78 -8.40 4.01
C MET A 55 5.14 -7.87 4.45
N GLU A 56 5.94 -7.39 3.50
CA GLU A 56 7.32 -6.95 3.75
C GLU A 56 7.66 -5.71 2.93
N SER A 57 8.49 -4.81 3.47
CA SER A 57 9.08 -3.68 2.70
C SER A 57 8.07 -2.79 1.96
N ASN A 58 6.85 -2.63 2.49
CA ASN A 58 5.88 -1.67 1.95
C ASN A 58 6.07 -0.31 2.64
N LEU A 59 5.98 0.78 1.88
CA LEU A 59 5.93 2.13 2.41
C LEU A 59 4.49 2.47 2.79
N ILE A 60 4.29 3.02 3.99
CA ILE A 60 2.99 3.32 4.54
C ILE A 60 2.96 4.82 4.89
N GLY A 61 2.03 5.57 4.29
CA GLY A 61 1.83 6.99 4.54
C GLY A 61 2.64 7.92 3.62
N PRO A 62 2.56 9.24 3.86
CA PRO A 62 3.35 10.21 3.13
C PRO A 62 4.84 10.03 3.45
N PRO A 63 5.75 10.28 2.49
CA PRO A 63 7.17 10.16 2.75
C PRO A 63 7.60 11.27 3.73
N PRO A 64 8.41 10.96 4.76
CA PRO A 64 8.90 11.97 5.66
C PRO A 64 9.79 12.95 4.90
N ASN A 65 9.38 14.22 4.86
CA ASN A 65 10.10 15.34 4.25
C ASN A 65 10.23 15.33 2.71
N GLU A 66 9.42 14.58 1.97
CA GLU A 66 9.39 14.73 0.51
C GLU A 66 8.36 15.77 0.04
N VAL A 67 8.83 16.72 -0.75
CA VAL A 67 7.95 17.60 -1.53
C VAL A 67 7.47 16.81 -2.75
N TYR A 68 6.16 16.61 -2.87
CA TYR A 68 5.55 16.04 -4.07
C TYR A 68 6.02 16.81 -5.29
N ARG A 69 6.75 16.12 -6.18
CA ARG A 69 7.16 16.71 -7.45
C ARG A 69 5.97 16.67 -8.39
N ALA A 70 5.34 17.82 -8.60
CA ALA A 70 4.14 17.98 -9.42
C ALA A 70 4.31 17.49 -10.87
N SER A 71 5.55 17.36 -11.35
CA SER A 71 5.89 16.64 -12.58
C SER A 71 7.38 16.34 -12.64
N GLY A 72 7.74 15.29 -13.38
CA GLY A 72 9.11 14.99 -13.77
C GLY A 72 9.20 13.61 -14.43
N PRO A 73 10.05 13.41 -15.44
CA PRO A 73 10.37 12.06 -15.89
C PRO A 73 11.20 11.38 -14.79
N ILE A 74 10.88 10.12 -14.48
CA ILE A 74 11.83 9.24 -13.78
C ILE A 74 12.97 8.99 -14.77
N ARG A 75 14.00 9.84 -14.76
CA ARG A 75 15.26 9.53 -15.44
C ARG A 75 15.91 8.40 -14.67
N GLN A 76 15.91 7.20 -15.25
CA GLN A 76 16.91 6.20 -14.93
C GLN A 76 18.29 6.79 -15.29
N ILE A 77 19.13 6.97 -14.28
CA ILE A 77 20.59 7.04 -14.43
C ILE A 77 21.16 5.65 -14.21
#